data_AF-A0A0C9VWK7-F1
#
_entry.id   AF-A0A0C9VWK7-F1
#
_cell.length_a   1.000
_cell.length_b   1.000
_cell.length_c   1.000
_cell.angle_alpha   90.00
_cell.angle_beta   90.00
_cell.angle_gamma   90.00
#
_symmetry.space_group_name_H-M   'P 1'
#
loop_
_entity.id
_entity.type
_entity.pdbx_description
1 polymer ?
#
loop_
_entity_poly.entity_id
_entity_poly.type
_entity_poly.pdbx_seq_one_letter_code
_entity_poly.pdbx_strand_id
1 'polypeptide(L)'
;QAHGHIAFFYPKFHCELNFIEQNWGHAKCQYRILPFTSKEAEMEKNVRESLDKVDIVRMRRFANRSARFMAAYKLGLSGSQAVWANKKYHGHRVLPEHILNEL
;
A
#
# COMPACT_ATOMS: atom_id res chain seq x y z
N GLN A 1 -14.19 -15.43 -25.35
CA GLN A 1 -15.19 -14.46 -24.86
C GLN A 1 -14.52 -13.58 -23.81
N ALA A 2 -14.75 -12.27 -23.82
CA ALA A 2 -14.31 -11.41 -22.73
C ALA A 2 -15.29 -11.53 -21.56
N HIS A 3 -14.81 -11.89 -20.37
CA HIS A 3 -15.62 -12.16 -19.18
C HIS A 3 -16.10 -10.87 -18.44
N GLY A 4 -16.03 -9.70 -19.07
CA GLY A 4 -16.47 -8.43 -18.46
C GLY A 4 -15.57 -7.89 -17.34
N HIS A 5 -14.29 -8.27 -17.30
CA HIS A 5 -13.36 -7.79 -16.27
C HIS A 5 -12.97 -6.33 -16.47
N ILE A 6 -12.95 -5.58 -15.35
CA ILE A 6 -12.43 -4.21 -15.30
C ILE A 6 -10.96 -4.26 -14.90
N ALA A 7 -10.09 -3.65 -15.70
CA ALA A 7 -8.66 -3.54 -15.42
C ALA A 7 -8.31 -2.14 -14.89
N PHE A 8 -7.64 -2.08 -13.75
CA PHE A 8 -7.04 -0.85 -13.23
C PHE A 8 -5.61 -0.71 -13.73
N PHE A 9 -5.32 0.39 -14.40
CA PHE A 9 -3.97 0.70 -14.87
C PHE A 9 -3.27 1.62 -13.88
N TYR A 10 -2.13 1.16 -13.37
CA TYR A 10 -1.29 1.94 -12.47
C TYR A 10 -0.14 2.59 -13.25
N PRO A 11 0.22 3.84 -12.93
CA PRO A 11 1.44 4.46 -13.46
C PRO A 11 2.68 3.62 -13.15
N LYS A 12 3.61 3.57 -14.11
CA LYS A 12 4.89 2.87 -13.93
C LYS A 12 5.71 3.53 -12.81
N PHE A 13 6.37 2.73 -11.98
CA PHE A 13 7.23 3.17 -10.88
C PHE A 13 6.52 3.86 -9.69
N HIS A 14 5.20 3.72 -9.58
CA HIS A 14 4.42 4.27 -8.47
C HIS A 14 3.82 3.15 -7.60
N CYS A 15 4.69 2.39 -6.92
CA CYS A 15 4.27 1.25 -6.10
C CYS A 15 3.39 1.65 -4.91
N GLU A 16 3.48 2.89 -4.44
CA GLU A 16 2.64 3.48 -3.41
C GLU A 16 1.16 3.59 -3.82
N LEU A 17 0.85 3.57 -5.12
CA LEU A 17 -0.52 3.57 -5.65
C LEU A 17 -1.15 2.17 -5.69
N ASN A 18 -0.33 1.12 -5.58
CA ASN A 18 -0.80 -0.27 -5.54
C ASN A 18 -0.77 -0.81 -4.11
N PHE A 19 -1.91 -0.77 -3.42
CA PHE A 19 -1.97 -1.14 -2.00
C PHE A 19 -1.59 -2.60 -1.71
N ILE A 20 -1.61 -3.49 -2.71
CA ILE A 20 -1.15 -4.89 -2.54
C ILE A 20 0.32 -4.97 -2.14
N GLU A 21 1.15 -4.02 -2.55
CA GLU A 21 2.56 -3.95 -2.17
C GLU A 21 2.73 -3.81 -0.65
N GLN A 22 1.83 -3.07 0.00
CA GLN A 22 1.82 -2.94 1.46
C GLN A 22 1.29 -4.21 2.15
N ASN A 23 0.33 -4.92 1.55
CA ASN A 23 -0.10 -6.23 2.02
C ASN A 23 1.07 -7.23 2.01
N TRP A 24 1.80 -7.31 0.88
CA TRP A 24 3.00 -8.14 0.78
C TRP A 24 4.09 -7.70 1.75
N GLY A 25 4.27 -6.40 1.96
CA GLY A 25 5.19 -5.85 2.97
C GLY A 25 4.87 -6.35 4.37
N HIS A 26 3.59 -6.32 4.77
CA HIS A 26 3.16 -6.82 6.07
C HIS A 26 3.32 -8.34 6.20
N ALA A 27 2.86 -9.10 5.21
CA ALA A 27 3.01 -10.56 5.20
C ALA A 27 4.48 -10.98 5.28
N LYS A 28 5.38 -10.33 4.52
CA LYS A 28 6.83 -10.57 4.64
C LYS A 28 7.38 -10.24 6.02
N CYS A 29 6.88 -9.18 6.67
CA CYS A 29 7.28 -8.87 8.04
C CYS A 29 6.86 -9.98 9.01
N GLN A 30 5.66 -10.53 8.84
CA GLN A 30 5.17 -11.65 9.67
C GLN A 30 5.96 -12.94 9.40
N TYR A 31 6.33 -13.19 8.14
CA TYR A 31 7.16 -14.35 7.80
C TYR A 31 8.56 -14.25 8.41
N ARG A 32 9.19 -13.07 8.37
CA ARG A 32 10.57 -12.86 8.82
C ARG A 32 10.79 -13.05 10.33
N ILE A 33 9.74 -13.01 11.14
CA ILE A 33 9.83 -13.27 12.58
C ILE A 33 9.71 -14.76 12.92
N LEU A 34 9.35 -15.61 11.95
CA LEU A 34 9.26 -17.05 12.14
C LEU A 34 10.66 -17.69 12.14
N PRO A 35 10.81 -18.87 12.77
CA PRO A 35 12.04 -19.65 12.68
C PRO A 35 12.40 -19.98 11.23
N PHE A 36 13.69 -20.17 10.98
CA PHE A 36 14.16 -20.62 9.67
C PHE A 36 13.63 -22.02 9.36
N THR A 37 13.17 -22.21 8.13
CA THR A 37 12.63 -23.49 7.62
C THR A 37 13.54 -24.05 6.54
N SER A 38 13.73 -25.37 6.52
CA SER A 38 14.55 -26.06 5.50
C SER A 38 13.72 -26.82 4.46
N LYS A 39 12.41 -27.01 4.70
CA LYS A 39 11.50 -27.73 3.81
C LYS A 39 10.51 -26.79 3.12
N GLU A 40 10.24 -27.04 1.85
CA GLU A 40 9.30 -26.25 1.06
C GLU A 40 7.87 -26.28 1.60
N ALA A 41 7.38 -27.44 2.04
CA ALA A 41 6.03 -27.55 2.61
C ALA A 41 5.86 -26.68 3.88
N GLU A 42 6.92 -26.55 4.69
CA GLU A 42 6.91 -25.69 5.87
C GLU A 42 6.95 -24.21 5.47
N MET A 43 7.75 -23.87 4.44
CA MET A 43 7.77 -22.51 3.87
C MET A 43 6.39 -22.11 3.34
N GLU A 44 5.73 -22.97 2.57
CA GLU A 44 4.41 -22.69 2.00
C GLU A 44 3.38 -22.46 3.11
N LYS A 45 3.35 -23.32 4.13
CA LYS A 45 2.48 -23.18 5.29
C LYS A 45 2.72 -21.82 5.99
N ASN A 46 3.98 -21.47 6.24
CA ASN A 46 4.35 -20.21 6.88
C ASN A 46 3.96 -18.99 6.03
N VAL A 47 4.08 -19.06 4.70
CA VAL A 47 3.63 -18.00 3.79
C VAL A 47 2.12 -17.81 3.89
N ARG A 48 1.34 -18.89 3.85
CA ARG A 48 -0.13 -18.85 3.98
C ARG A 48 -0.54 -18.24 5.32
N GLU A 49 0.03 -18.73 6.42
CA GLU A 49 -0.24 -18.19 7.76
C GLU A 49 0.14 -16.70 7.89
N SER A 50 1.25 -16.29 7.28
CA SER A 50 1.69 -14.88 7.27
C SER A 50 0.77 -13.98 6.45
N LEU A 51 0.19 -14.50 5.36
CA LEU A 51 -0.81 -13.78 4.56
C LEU A 51 -2.12 -13.59 5.34
N ASP A 52 -2.54 -14.60 6.10
CA ASP A 52 -3.76 -14.53 6.93
C ASP A 52 -3.64 -13.51 8.08
N LYS A 53 -2.42 -13.08 8.45
CA LYS A 53 -2.21 -12.00 9.43
C LYS A 53 -2.47 -10.59 8.87
N VAL A 54 -2.64 -10.46 7.55
CA VAL A 54 -3.05 -9.19 6.94
C VAL A 54 -4.57 -9.06 7.10
N ASP A 55 -5.01 -8.52 8.23
CA ASP A 55 -6.45 -8.34 8.45
C ASP A 55 -7.09 -7.32 7.50
N ILE A 56 -8.42 -7.41 7.35
CA ILE A 56 -9.20 -6.52 6.48
C ILE A 56 -9.09 -5.05 6.86
N VAL A 57 -8.86 -4.73 8.14
CA VAL A 57 -8.70 -3.35 8.62
C VAL A 57 -7.38 -2.77 8.11
N ARG A 58 -6.29 -3.55 8.14
CA ARG A 58 -4.99 -3.19 7.55
C ARG A 58 -5.12 -3.03 6.04
N MET A 59 -5.76 -3.97 5.35
CA MET A 59 -5.99 -3.86 3.89
C MET A 59 -6.70 -2.54 3.53
N ARG A 60 -7.77 -2.20 4.26
CA ARG A 60 -8.50 -0.93 4.07
C ARG A 60 -7.61 0.29 4.36
N ARG A 61 -6.78 0.24 5.40
CA ARG A 61 -5.81 1.32 5.71
C ARG A 61 -4.79 1.50 4.58
N PHE A 62 -4.28 0.42 4.00
CA PHE A 62 -3.36 0.49 2.87
C PHE A 62 -4.02 1.06 1.62
N ALA A 63 -5.24 0.64 1.30
CA ALA A 63 -6.02 1.20 0.19
C ALA A 63 -6.26 2.72 0.38
N ASN A 64 -6.64 3.14 1.59
CA ASN A 64 -6.80 4.56 1.91
C ASN A 64 -5.48 5.32 1.78
N ARG A 65 -4.35 4.73 2.19
CA ARG A 65 -3.03 5.36 2.00
C ARG A 65 -2.72 5.57 0.52
N SER A 66 -2.94 4.56 -0.32
CA SER A 66 -2.74 4.69 -1.77
C SER A 66 -3.66 5.76 -2.38
N ALA A 67 -4.92 5.85 -1.94
CA ALA A 67 -5.84 6.89 -2.36
C ALA A 67 -5.34 8.31 -1.99
N ARG A 68 -4.71 8.47 -0.82
CA ARG A 68 -4.13 9.77 -0.41
C ARG A 68 -2.90 10.16 -1.24
N PHE A 69 -2.04 9.20 -1.58
CA PHE A 69 -0.97 9.45 -2.57
C PHE A 69 -1.53 9.89 -3.91
N MET A 70 -2.58 9.21 -4.37
CA MET A 70 -3.27 9.58 -5.61
C MET A 70 -3.87 10.99 -5.56
N ALA A 71 -4.44 11.39 -4.43
CA ALA A 71 -4.93 12.75 -4.21
C ALA A 71 -3.80 13.79 -4.22
N ALA A 72 -2.67 13.49 -3.57
CA ALA A 72 -1.48 14.34 -3.61
C ALA A 72 -0.96 14.55 -5.04
N TYR A 73 -0.87 13.47 -5.82
CA TYR A 73 -0.43 13.55 -7.22
C TYR A 73 -1.40 14.31 -8.12
N LYS A 74 -2.71 14.22 -7.86
CA LYS A 74 -3.70 15.07 -8.56
C LYS A 74 -3.51 16.56 -8.29
N LEU A 75 -2.95 16.92 -7.14
CA LEU A 75 -2.58 18.30 -6.79
C LEU A 75 -1.17 18.68 -7.27
N GLY A 76 -0.47 17.82 -8.03
CA GLY A 76 0.84 18.11 -8.60
C GLY A 76 2.03 17.87 -7.67
N LEU A 77 1.84 17.22 -6.51
CA LEU A 77 2.93 16.95 -5.57
C LEU A 77 3.85 15.85 -6.14
N SER A 78 5.15 16.00 -5.92
CA SER A 78 6.12 14.92 -6.16
C SER A 78 6.00 13.81 -5.10
N GLY A 79 6.68 12.67 -5.32
CA GLY A 79 6.68 11.56 -4.37
C GLY A 79 7.15 11.95 -2.96
N SER A 80 8.22 12.74 -2.85
CA SER A 80 8.75 13.20 -1.56
C SER A 80 7.77 14.18 -0.87
N GLN A 81 7.17 15.09 -1.64
CA GLN A 81 6.14 16.01 -1.14
C GLN A 81 4.88 15.26 -0.69
N ALA A 82 4.44 14.24 -1.44
CA ALA A 82 3.30 13.41 -1.07
C ALA A 82 3.55 12.59 0.21
N VAL A 83 4.78 12.09 0.41
CA VAL A 83 5.18 11.44 1.67
C VAL A 83 5.08 12.43 2.84
N TRP A 84 5.64 13.64 2.69
CA TRP A 84 5.56 14.67 3.71
C TRP A 84 4.12 15.08 4.01
N ALA A 85 3.31 15.32 2.98
CA ALA A 85 1.91 15.71 3.10
C ALA A 85 1.10 14.63 3.84
N ASN A 86 1.32 13.35 3.51
CA ASN A 86 0.67 12.25 4.20
C ASN A 86 1.09 12.11 5.67
N LYS A 87 2.30 12.54 6.03
CA LYS A 87 2.75 12.59 7.42
C LYS A 87 2.15 13.78 8.17
N LYS A 88 2.22 14.99 7.61
CA LYS A 88 1.69 16.22 8.22
C LYS A 88 0.17 16.17 8.39
N TYR A 89 -0.53 15.71 7.37
CA TYR A 89 -1.99 15.67 7.32
C TYR A 89 -2.56 14.29 7.67
N HIS A 90 -1.86 13.46 8.44
CA HIS A 90 -2.28 12.07 8.71
C HIS A 90 -3.72 11.96 9.28
N GLY A 91 -4.13 12.91 10.13
CA GLY A 91 -5.50 12.97 10.68
C GLY A 91 -6.57 13.54 9.75
N HIS A 92 -6.17 14.17 8.63
CA HIS A 92 -7.10 14.77 7.67
C HIS A 92 -7.40 13.78 6.54
N ARG A 93 -8.65 13.81 6.07
CA ARG A 93 -9.12 12.96 4.95
C ARG A 93 -8.80 13.56 3.58
N VAL A 94 -8.45 14.85 3.52
CA VAL A 94 -8.20 15.62 2.31
C VAL A 94 -6.99 16.53 2.53
N LEU A 95 -6.22 16.78 1.48
CA LEU A 95 -5.12 17.76 1.50
C LEU A 95 -5.67 19.15 1.12
N PRO A 96 -5.18 20.25 1.72
CA PRO A 96 -5.56 21.59 1.30
C PRO A 96 -5.28 21.82 -0.19
N GLU A 97 -6.17 22.51 -0.89
CA GLU A 97 -6.01 22.80 -2.33
C GLU A 97 -4.75 23.61 -2.63
N HIS A 98 -4.34 24.47 -1.69
CA HIS A 98 -3.15 25.31 -1.77
C HIS A 98 -1.94 24.70 -1.04
N ILE A 99 -1.91 23.38 -0.82
CA ILE A 99 -0.79 22.72 -0.11
C ILE A 99 0.57 22.97 -0.79
N LEU A 100 0.59 23.22 -2.10
CA LEU A 100 1.82 23.59 -2.83
C LEU A 100 2.43 24.91 -2.33
N ASN A 101 1.62 25.82 -1.78
CA ASN A 101 2.11 27.07 -1.20
C ASN A 101 2.78 26.87 0.17
N GLU A 102 2.62 25.70 0.78
CA GLU A 102 3.21 25.33 2.08
C GLU A 102 4.47 24.45 1.98
N LEU A 103 4.87 24.09 0.76
CA LEU A 103 6.00 23.19 0.45
C LEU A 103 7.26 23.97 0.11
#